data_AF-A0A1W9VB70-F1
#
_entry.id   AF-A0A1W9VB70-F1
#
_cell.length_a   1.000
_cell.length_b   1.000
_cell.length_c   1.000
_cell.angle_alpha   90.00
_cell.angle_beta   90.00
_cell.angle_gamma   90.00
#
_symmetry.space_group_name_H-M   'P 1'
#
loop_
_entity.id
_entity.type
_entity.pdbx_description
1 polymer ?
#
loop_
_entity_poly.entity_id
_entity_poly.type
_entity_poly.pdbx_seq_one_letter_code
_entity_poly.pdbx_strand_id
1 'polypeptide(L)'
;MVEYTKKVLNELNKWKKNSFKIAQERALEDLARQFERWQKKRITADTLEIAIDKHKSFRNDLLEKQYMENGDPGVPVAEAIIRGDIRREDLSSEAYKSIEILIDLVNI
;
A
#
# COMPACT_ATOMS: atom_id res chain seq x y z
N MET A 1 19.88 6.26 -10.85
CA MET A 1 18.44 6.44 -10.56
C MET A 1 17.72 6.31 -11.88
N VAL A 2 16.66 5.51 -11.99
CA VAL A 2 15.92 5.36 -13.25
C VAL A 2 15.26 6.71 -13.54
N GLU A 3 15.68 7.38 -14.61
CA GLU A 3 15.10 8.68 -14.97
C GLU A 3 13.76 8.45 -15.67
N TYR A 4 12.68 8.58 -14.89
CA TYR A 4 11.33 8.57 -15.44
C TYR A 4 11.10 9.78 -16.34
N THR A 5 10.36 9.60 -17.42
CA THR A 5 9.79 10.74 -18.14
C THR A 5 8.83 11.48 -17.22
N LYS A 6 8.68 12.80 -17.38
CA LYS A 6 7.76 13.62 -16.56
C LYS A 6 6.33 13.05 -16.52
N LYS A 7 5.88 12.48 -17.64
CA LYS A 7 4.55 11.85 -17.76
C LYS A 7 4.44 10.61 -16.86
N VAL A 8 5.42 9.70 -16.94
CA VAL A 8 5.46 8.48 -16.11
C VAL A 8 5.60 8.85 -14.63
N LEU A 9 6.46 9.82 -14.30
CA LEU A 9 6.64 10.28 -12.93
C LEU A 9 5.34 10.83 -12.32
N ASN A 10 4.58 11.62 -13.07
CA ASN A 10 3.29 12.15 -12.61
C ASN A 10 2.26 11.04 -12.42
N GLU A 11 2.22 10.07 -13.33
CA GLU A 11 1.33 8.91 -13.24
C GLU A 11 1.65 8.05 -12.01
N LEU A 12 2.92 7.71 -11.81
CA LEU A 12 3.36 6.93 -10.65
C LEU A 12 3.08 7.65 -9.33
N ASN A 13 3.29 8.98 -9.26
CA ASN A 13 2.94 9.74 -8.06
C ASN A 13 1.44 9.79 -7.77
N LYS A 14 0.59 9.82 -8.82
CA LYS A 14 -0.86 9.71 -8.65
C LYS A 14 -1.24 8.35 -8.08
N TRP A 15 -0.67 7.27 -8.62
CA TRP A 15 -0.93 5.90 -8.16
C TRP A 15 -0.37 5.62 -6.77
N LYS A 16 0.79 6.18 -6.43
CA LYS A 16 1.36 6.18 -5.07
C LYS A 16 0.36 6.73 -4.06
N LYS A 17 -0.24 7.90 -4.33
CA LYS A 17 -1.25 8.48 -3.43
C LYS A 17 -2.53 7.66 -3.36
N ASN A 18 -2.98 7.12 -4.49
CA ASN A 18 -4.22 6.35 -4.54
C ASN A 18 -4.09 4.99 -3.81
N SER A 19 -2.99 4.27 -4.06
CA SER A 19 -2.68 3.01 -3.35
C SER A 19 -2.56 3.21 -1.84
N PHE A 20 -1.92 4.30 -1.40
CA PHE A 20 -1.87 4.62 0.02
C PHE A 20 -3.26 4.73 0.64
N LYS A 21 -4.19 5.42 -0.04
CA LYS A 21 -5.56 5.57 0.42
C LYS A 21 -6.29 4.22 0.48
N ILE A 22 -6.18 3.41 -0.57
CA ILE A 22 -6.79 2.07 -0.64
C ILE A 22 -6.25 1.17 0.48
N ALA A 23 -4.93 1.18 0.72
CA ALA A 23 -4.30 0.39 1.76
C ALA A 23 -4.78 0.83 3.17
N GLN A 24 -4.95 2.13 3.40
CA GLN A 24 -5.55 2.63 4.65
C GLN A 24 -7.00 2.20 4.82
N GLU A 25 -7.82 2.31 3.77
CA GLU A 25 -9.23 1.90 3.80
C GLU A 25 -9.35 0.40 4.11
N ARG A 26 -8.58 -0.47 3.42
CA ARG A 26 -8.54 -1.91 3.71
C ARG A 26 -8.10 -2.22 5.14
N ALA A 27 -7.07 -1.53 5.63
CA ALA A 27 -6.60 -1.72 7.00
C ALA A 27 -7.67 -1.32 8.04
N LEU A 28 -8.41 -0.25 7.78
CA LEU A 28 -9.53 0.17 8.64
C LEU A 28 -10.70 -0.81 8.58
N GLU A 29 -11.02 -1.35 7.40
CA GLU A 29 -12.05 -2.38 7.24
C GLU A 29 -11.69 -3.66 8.01
N ASP A 30 -10.44 -4.11 7.92
CA ASP A 30 -9.99 -5.29 8.65
C ASP A 30 -10.04 -5.08 10.16
N LEU A 31 -9.63 -3.90 10.64
CA LEU A 31 -9.77 -3.53 12.04
C LEU A 31 -11.23 -3.49 12.48
N ALA A 32 -12.12 -2.91 11.66
CA ALA A 32 -13.56 -2.88 11.92
C ALA A 32 -14.14 -4.30 12.02
N ARG A 33 -13.71 -5.23 11.16
CA ARG A 33 -14.09 -6.65 11.26
C ARG A 33 -13.61 -7.30 12.55
N GLN A 34 -12.40 -6.97 13.05
CA GLN A 34 -11.96 -7.46 14.36
C GLN A 34 -12.82 -6.90 15.49
N PHE A 35 -13.18 -5.61 15.44
CA PHE A 35 -14.11 -5.01 16.39
C PHE A 35 -15.47 -5.71 16.39
N GLU A 36 -16.05 -5.99 15.22
CA GLU A 36 -17.30 -6.74 15.13
C GLU A 36 -17.21 -8.15 15.72
N ARG A 37 -16.09 -8.85 15.46
CA ARG A 37 -15.85 -10.19 16.04
C ARG A 37 -15.76 -10.12 17.55
N TRP A 38 -15.12 -9.10 18.09
CA TRP A 38 -15.04 -8.87 19.53
C TRP A 38 -16.42 -8.56 20.13
N GLN A 39 -17.20 -7.67 19.51
CA GLN A 39 -18.59 -7.38 19.93
C GLN A 39 -19.46 -8.64 19.94
N LYS A 40 -19.27 -9.53 18.97
CA LYS A 40 -19.93 -10.85 18.87
C LYS A 40 -19.32 -11.91 19.82
N LYS A 41 -18.39 -11.51 20.71
CA LYS A 41 -17.66 -12.38 21.65
C LYS A 41 -16.91 -13.55 20.99
N ARG A 42 -16.53 -13.40 19.71
CA ARG A 42 -15.78 -14.41 18.94
C ARG A 42 -14.27 -14.32 19.15
N ILE A 43 -13.78 -13.20 19.65
CA ILE A 43 -12.38 -12.99 20.05
C ILE A 43 -12.34 -12.25 21.39
N THR A 44 -11.22 -12.36 22.10
CA THR A 44 -11.01 -11.69 23.40
C THR A 44 -10.59 -10.22 23.21
N ALA A 45 -10.68 -9.44 24.30
CA ALA A 45 -10.19 -8.06 24.32
C ALA A 45 -8.68 -8.00 24.01
N ASP A 46 -7.88 -8.91 24.57
CA ASP A 46 -6.43 -8.99 24.31
C ASP A 46 -6.13 -9.24 22.82
N THR A 47 -6.92 -10.09 22.16
CA THR A 47 -6.77 -10.36 20.72
C THR A 47 -7.08 -9.11 19.90
N LEU A 48 -8.11 -8.36 20.30
CA LEU A 48 -8.46 -7.08 19.67
C LEU A 48 -7.37 -6.03 19.90
N GLU A 49 -6.78 -5.97 21.10
CA GLU A 49 -5.70 -5.05 21.44
C GLU A 49 -4.45 -5.31 20.57
N ILE A 50 -4.07 -6.57 20.40
CA ILE A 50 -2.97 -6.96 19.48
C ILE A 50 -3.29 -6.52 18.04
N ALA A 51 -4.53 -6.68 17.58
CA ALA A 51 -4.93 -6.22 16.25
C ALA A 51 -4.81 -4.69 16.15
N ILE A 52 -5.34 -3.96 17.12
CA ILE A 52 -5.24 -2.49 17.20
C ILE A 52 -3.76 -2.06 17.18
N ASP A 53 -2.88 -2.70 17.94
CA ASP A 53 -1.47 -2.33 18.01
C ASP A 53 -0.70 -2.62 16.72
N LYS A 54 -1.05 -3.70 16.01
CA LYS A 54 -0.56 -3.94 14.63
C LYS A 54 -0.97 -2.81 13.68
N HIS A 55 -2.17 -2.26 13.84
CA HIS A 55 -2.65 -1.12 13.04
C HIS A 55 -2.13 0.24 13.53
N LYS A 56 -1.85 0.44 14.82
CA LYS A 56 -1.10 1.62 15.29
C LYS A 56 0.31 1.65 14.70
N SER A 57 0.92 0.47 14.57
CA SER A 57 2.18 0.27 13.85
C SER A 57 2.04 0.41 12.33
N PHE A 58 0.82 0.47 11.77
CA PHE A 58 0.57 0.83 10.38
C PHE A 58 0.54 2.35 10.18
N ARG A 59 0.19 3.10 11.22
CA ARG A 59 0.47 4.54 11.35
C ARG A 59 1.95 4.79 11.69
N ASN A 60 2.84 3.94 11.17
CA ASN A 60 4.28 4.09 11.30
C ASN A 60 4.72 5.20 10.35
N ASP A 61 5.49 6.13 10.89
CA ASP A 61 6.27 7.11 10.15
C ASP A 61 7.01 6.51 8.93
N LEU A 62 7.26 5.20 8.90
CA LEU A 62 7.87 4.47 7.80
C LEU A 62 7.00 4.43 6.51
N LEU A 63 5.71 4.14 6.62
CA LEU A 63 4.77 4.14 5.48
C LEU A 63 4.47 5.57 5.05
N GLU A 64 4.29 6.46 6.01
CA GLU A 64 4.10 7.89 5.72
C GLU A 64 5.35 8.46 5.02
N LYS A 65 6.56 8.09 5.43
CA LYS A 65 7.80 8.47 4.71
C LYS A 65 7.90 7.85 3.33
N GLN A 66 7.65 6.54 3.17
CA GLN A 66 7.67 5.89 1.85
C GLN A 66 6.65 6.50 0.87
N TYR A 67 5.46 6.86 1.37
CA TYR A 67 4.38 7.41 0.55
C TYR A 67 4.35 8.94 0.46
N MET A 68 5.02 9.68 1.34
CA MET A 68 5.00 11.15 1.36
C MET A 68 6.35 11.85 1.12
N GLU A 69 7.51 11.19 1.30
CA GLU A 69 8.81 11.79 0.96
C GLU A 69 9.12 11.73 -0.55
N ASN A 70 10.10 12.53 -0.99
CA ASN A 70 10.69 12.63 -2.33
C ASN A 70 11.41 11.34 -2.81
N GLY A 71 11.06 10.18 -2.25
CA GLY A 71 11.55 8.88 -2.69
C GLY A 71 10.94 8.44 -4.02
N ASP A 72 11.57 7.47 -4.66
CA ASP A 72 11.14 6.88 -5.92
C ASP A 72 9.67 6.39 -5.82
N PRO A 73 8.74 6.94 -6.62
CA PRO A 73 7.34 6.53 -6.58
C PRO A 73 7.09 5.16 -7.21
N GLY A 74 8.05 4.58 -7.94
CA GLY A 74 7.95 3.26 -8.54
C GLY A 74 7.91 2.14 -7.51
N VAL A 75 8.65 2.27 -6.40
CA VAL A 75 8.69 1.28 -5.32
C VAL A 75 7.30 1.07 -4.66
N PRO A 76 6.63 2.11 -4.14
CA PRO A 76 5.31 1.93 -3.53
C PRO A 76 4.25 1.50 -4.54
N VAL A 77 4.33 1.93 -5.80
CA VAL A 77 3.38 1.49 -6.84
C VAL A 77 3.59 0.02 -7.19
N ALA A 78 4.82 -0.46 -7.30
CA ALA A 78 5.11 -1.89 -7.51
C ALA A 78 4.58 -2.74 -6.36
N GLU A 79 4.81 -2.31 -5.12
CA GLU A 79 4.28 -2.99 -3.94
C GLU A 79 2.74 -3.05 -3.93
N ALA A 80 2.07 -1.95 -4.30
CA ALA A 80 0.62 -1.89 -4.39
C ALA A 80 0.05 -2.85 -5.46
N ILE A 81 0.76 -3.10 -6.56
CA ILE A 81 0.37 -4.11 -7.55
C ILE A 81 0.47 -5.51 -6.95
N ILE A 82 1.57 -5.82 -6.25
CA ILE A 82 1.79 -7.14 -5.63
C ILE A 82 0.71 -7.43 -4.57
N ARG A 83 0.32 -6.41 -3.79
CA ARG A 83 -0.76 -6.50 -2.80
C ARG A 83 -2.16 -6.54 -3.41
N GLY A 84 -2.29 -6.35 -4.73
CA GLY A 84 -3.58 -6.29 -5.43
C GLY A 84 -4.40 -5.06 -5.07
N ASP A 85 -3.75 -3.97 -4.66
CA ASP A 85 -4.38 -2.65 -4.45
C ASP A 85 -4.53 -1.88 -5.78
N ILE A 86 -3.66 -2.16 -6.75
CA ILE A 86 -3.67 -1.62 -8.12
C ILE A 86 -3.63 -2.78 -9.11
N ARG A 87 -4.40 -2.73 -10.21
CA ARG A 87 -4.29 -3.70 -11.30
C ARG A 87 -3.36 -3.17 -12.38
N ARG A 88 -2.71 -4.07 -13.11
CA ARG A 88 -1.87 -3.72 -14.27
C ARG A 88 -2.59 -2.81 -15.26
N GLU A 89 -3.87 -3.09 -15.53
CA GLU A 89 -4.70 -2.34 -16.48
C GLU A 89 -4.90 -0.87 -16.09
N ASP A 90 -4.74 -0.56 -14.80
CA ASP A 90 -4.90 0.79 -14.29
C ASP A 90 -3.67 1.68 -14.60
N LEU A 91 -2.55 1.08 -15.04
CA LEU A 91 -1.30 1.75 -15.42
C LEU A 91 -1.12 1.78 -16.93
N SER A 92 -0.52 2.85 -17.43
CA SER A 92 -0.02 2.90 -18.80
C SER A 92 1.08 1.86 -19.00
N SER A 93 1.20 1.35 -20.24
CA SER A 93 2.24 0.39 -20.61
C SER A 93 3.65 0.91 -20.33
N GLU A 94 3.85 2.23 -20.44
CA GLU A 94 5.12 2.92 -20.15
C GLU A 94 5.41 2.91 -18.64
N ALA A 95 4.41 3.25 -17.82
CA ALA A 95 4.55 3.24 -16.36
C ALA A 95 4.78 1.82 -15.83
N TYR A 96 4.03 0.83 -16.31
CA TYR A 96 4.21 -0.57 -15.91
C TYR A 96 5.62 -1.07 -16.22
N LYS A 97 6.10 -0.91 -17.46
CA LYS A 97 7.47 -1.30 -17.85
C LYS A 97 8.55 -0.65 -16.98
N SER A 98 8.31 0.58 -16.53
CA SER A 98 9.27 1.32 -15.71
C SER A 98 9.42 0.79 -14.28
N ILE A 99 8.46 -0.01 -13.81
CA ILE A 99 8.44 -0.63 -12.48
C ILE A 99 8.44 -2.16 -12.53
N GLU A 100 8.38 -2.76 -13.72
CA GLU A 100 8.30 -4.21 -13.94
C GLU A 100 9.42 -4.97 -13.23
N ILE A 101 10.66 -4.47 -13.33
CA ILE A 101 11.82 -5.05 -12.63
C ILE A 101 11.64 -5.00 -11.10
N LEU A 102 11.02 -3.95 -10.57
CA LEU A 102 10.76 -3.87 -9.13
C LEU A 102 9.71 -4.90 -8.69
N ILE A 103 8.72 -5.19 -9.54
CA ILE A 103 7.72 -6.23 -9.28
C ILE A 103 8.37 -7.61 -9.29
N ASP A 104 9.23 -7.88 -10.28
CA ASP A 104 9.90 -9.18 -10.43
C ASP A 104 10.88 -9.46 -9.29
N LEU A 105 11.61 -8.45 -8.82
CA LEU A 105 12.58 -8.58 -7.72
C LEU A 105 11.95 -8.94 -6.37
N VAL A 106 10.69 -8.59 -6.14
CA VAL A 106 9.97 -8.90 -4.89
C VAL A 106 9.36 -10.31 -4.92
N ASN A 107 9.26 -10.94 -6.09
CA ASN A 107 8.71 -12.29 -6.27
C ASN A 107 9.78 -13.41 -6.21
N ILE A 108 11.03 -13.09 -5.86
CA ILE A 108 12.16 -14.03 -5.64
C ILE A 108 12.33 -14.24 -4.14
#